data_AF-A0A366DFY0-F1
#
_entry.id   AF-A0A366DFY0-F1
#
_cell.length_a   1.000
_cell.length_b   1.000
_cell.length_c   1.000
_cell.angle_alpha   90.00
_cell.angle_beta   90.00
_cell.angle_gamma   90.00
#
_symmetry.space_group_name_H-M   'P 1'
#
loop_
_entity.id
_entity.type
_entity.pdbx_description
1 polymer ?
#
loop_
_entity_poly.entity_id
_entity_poly.type
_entity_poly.pdbx_seq_one_letter_code
_entity_poly.pdbx_strand_id
1 'polypeptide(L)'
;MTDEVRLESELRGVAGDLDGMADRFRTILATLLASAAPNEGKWGDDEYGRSFADGNGYLASARNVESAFESKPALLESYSTALRDSADLLENTDAAAAANF
;
A
#
# COMPACT_ATOMS: atom_id res chain seq x y z
N MET A 1 12.92 22.12 -20.51
CA MET A 1 11.56 22.25 -21.07
C MET A 1 10.98 20.95 -21.64
N THR A 2 11.13 20.53 -22.91
CA THR A 2 10.36 19.34 -23.40
C THR A 2 10.67 18.03 -22.67
N ASP A 3 11.94 17.75 -22.37
CA ASP A 3 12.33 16.55 -21.62
C ASP A 3 11.98 16.62 -20.13
N GLU A 4 11.82 17.84 -19.60
CA GLU A 4 11.58 18.12 -18.18
C GLU A 4 10.09 18.04 -17.85
N VAL A 5 9.24 18.63 -18.69
CA VAL A 5 7.78 18.42 -18.68
C VAL A 5 7.44 16.93 -18.85
N ARG A 6 8.20 16.21 -19.68
CA ARG A 6 8.07 14.76 -19.80
C ARG A 6 8.43 14.05 -18.48
N LEU A 7 9.55 14.41 -17.86
CA LEU A 7 9.96 13.84 -16.57
C LEU A 7 8.91 14.07 -15.48
N GLU A 8 8.39 15.30 -15.34
CA GLU A 8 7.29 15.60 -14.40
C GLU A 8 6.08 14.70 -14.60
N SER A 9 5.68 14.51 -15.87
CA SER A 9 4.56 13.64 -16.21
C SER A 9 4.83 12.17 -15.88
N GLU A 10 6.07 11.70 -16.08
CA GLU A 10 6.50 10.34 -15.74
C GLU A 10 6.51 10.14 -14.21
N LEU A 11 7.01 11.10 -13.43
CA LEU A 11 6.98 11.07 -11.97
C LEU A 11 5.55 11.00 -11.43
N ARG A 12 4.65 11.85 -11.94
CA ARG A 12 3.23 11.84 -11.55
C ARG A 12 2.54 10.54 -11.97
N GLY A 13 2.91 9.97 -13.12
CA GLY A 13 2.41 8.68 -13.58
C GLY A 13 2.79 7.53 -12.64
N VAL A 14 4.08 7.42 -12.29
CA VAL A 14 4.57 6.39 -11.36
C VAL A 14 3.94 6.56 -9.97
N ALA A 15 3.74 7.79 -9.49
CA ALA A 15 3.02 8.04 -8.25
C ALA A 15 1.59 7.47 -8.29
N GLY A 16 0.86 7.70 -9.39
CA GLY A 16 -0.47 7.13 -9.60
C GLY A 16 -0.47 5.60 -9.61
N ASP A 17 0.53 4.98 -10.24
CA ASP A 17 0.67 3.51 -10.25
C ASP A 17 0.92 2.95 -8.84
N LEU A 18 1.73 3.62 -8.03
CA LEU A 18 2.02 3.22 -6.65
C LEU A 18 0.77 3.33 -5.75
N ASP A 19 -0.04 4.37 -5.91
CA ASP A 19 -1.33 4.48 -5.22
C ASP A 19 -2.27 3.33 -5.61
N GLY A 20 -2.35 3.04 -6.92
CA GLY A 20 -3.13 1.91 -7.42
C GLY A 20 -2.66 0.57 -6.86
N MET A 21 -1.36 0.39 -6.62
CA MET A 21 -0.83 -0.79 -5.94
C MET A 21 -1.21 -0.81 -4.45
N ALA A 22 -1.10 0.33 -3.75
CA ALA A 22 -1.49 0.45 -2.34
C ALA A 22 -2.96 0.06 -2.12
N ASP A 23 -3.85 0.53 -2.99
CA ASP A 23 -5.28 0.20 -2.93
C ASP A 23 -5.57 -1.27 -3.24
N ARG A 24 -4.82 -1.89 -4.16
CA ARG A 24 -4.92 -3.34 -4.41
C ARG A 24 -4.49 -4.13 -3.18
N PHE A 25 -3.41 -3.74 -2.51
CA PHE A 25 -2.98 -4.38 -1.26
C PHE A 25 -4.06 -4.30 -0.17
N ARG A 26 -4.67 -3.12 0.02
CA ARG A 26 -5.80 -2.94 0.96
C ARG A 26 -6.99 -3.81 0.60
N THR A 27 -7.35 -3.86 -0.67
CA THR A 27 -8.48 -4.65 -1.16
C THR A 27 -8.28 -6.14 -0.93
N ILE A 28 -7.06 -6.65 -1.19
CA ILE A 28 -6.70 -8.04 -0.94
C ILE A 28 -6.80 -8.36 0.55
N LEU A 29 -6.23 -7.51 1.41
CA LEU A 29 -6.29 -7.71 2.86
C LEU A 29 -7.74 -7.69 3.37
N ALA A 30 -8.54 -6.71 2.95
CA ALA A 30 -9.95 -6.62 3.32
C ALA A 30 -10.74 -7.86 2.88
N THR A 31 -10.49 -8.36 1.66
CA THR A 31 -11.13 -9.58 1.15
C THR A 31 -10.74 -10.81 1.98
N LEU A 32 -9.46 -10.94 2.32
CA LEU A 32 -8.96 -12.03 3.14
C LEU A 32 -9.61 -12.01 4.53
N LEU A 33 -9.59 -10.87 5.22
CA LEU A 33 -10.20 -10.71 6.55
C LEU A 33 -11.71 -10.97 6.51
N ALA A 34 -12.42 -10.44 5.51
CA ALA A 34 -13.85 -10.69 5.33
C ALA A 34 -14.17 -12.18 5.09
N SER A 35 -13.31 -12.91 4.39
CA SER A 35 -13.47 -14.35 4.17
C SER A 35 -13.14 -15.20 5.41
N ALA A 36 -12.23 -14.71 6.26
CA ALA A 36 -11.77 -15.39 7.46
C ALA A 36 -12.75 -15.22 8.64
N ALA A 37 -13.29 -14.01 8.83
CA ALA A 37 -14.13 -13.65 9.98
C ALA A 37 -15.30 -14.62 10.24
N PRO A 38 -16.07 -15.10 9.23
CA PRO A 38 -17.15 -16.05 9.46
C PRO A 38 -16.68 -17.43 9.95
N ASN A 39 -15.38 -17.73 9.85
CA ASN A 39 -14.81 -19.04 10.17
C ASN A 39 -14.04 -19.04 11.49
N GLU A 40 -13.89 -17.88 12.13
CA GLU A 40 -13.32 -17.78 13.47
C GLU A 40 -14.17 -18.58 14.48
N GLY A 41 -13.51 -19.36 15.33
CA GLY A 41 -14.15 -20.16 16.38
C GLY A 41 -14.94 -21.39 15.91
N LYS A 42 -15.09 -21.63 14.60
CA LYS A 42 -15.85 -22.78 14.06
C LYS A 42 -15.28 -24.15 14.41
N TRP A 43 -14.01 -24.20 14.79
CA TRP A 43 -13.31 -25.44 15.15
C TRP A 43 -13.55 -25.87 16.61
N GLY A 44 -14.28 -25.06 17.39
CA GLY A 44 -14.61 -25.36 18.78
C GLY A 44 -13.48 -25.09 19.77
N ASP A 45 -13.81 -25.19 21.06
CA ASP A 45 -12.91 -24.96 22.20
C ASP A 45 -12.37 -26.27 22.80
N ASP A 46 -12.51 -27.38 22.08
CA ASP A 46 -11.90 -28.64 22.50
C ASP A 46 -10.37 -28.63 22.28
N GLU A 47 -9.70 -29.71 22.68
CA GLU A 47 -8.24 -29.82 22.53
C GLU A 47 -7.79 -29.69 21.07
N TYR A 48 -8.57 -30.20 20.12
CA TYR A 48 -8.27 -30.14 18.69
C TYR A 48 -8.48 -28.73 18.14
N GLY A 49 -9.61 -28.10 18.45
CA GLY A 49 -9.95 -26.74 18.04
C GLY A 49 -8.95 -25.72 18.57
N ARG A 50 -8.56 -25.80 19.85
CA ARG A 50 -7.51 -24.94 20.43
C ARG A 50 -6.15 -25.18 19.80
N SER A 51 -5.75 -26.43 19.58
CA SER A 51 -4.47 -26.74 18.90
C SER A 51 -4.41 -26.21 17.46
N PHE A 52 -5.56 -26.12 16.79
CA PHE A 52 -5.66 -25.57 15.45
C PHE A 52 -5.72 -24.02 15.43
N ALA A 53 -6.35 -23.41 16.44
CA ALA A 53 -6.53 -21.97 16.54
C ALA A 53 -5.30 -21.24 17.11
N ASP A 54 -4.76 -21.76 18.20
CA ASP A 54 -3.79 -21.09 19.05
C ASP A 54 -2.34 -21.41 18.69
N GLY A 55 -1.39 -20.81 19.41
CA GLY A 55 0.05 -20.98 19.16
C GLY A 55 0.43 -20.46 17.77
N ASN A 56 0.92 -21.34 16.91
CA ASN A 56 1.21 -21.05 15.49
C ASN A 56 0.03 -21.41 14.57
N GLY A 57 -1.17 -21.55 15.12
CA GLY A 57 -2.40 -21.87 14.42
C GLY A 57 -2.93 -20.75 13.52
N TYR A 58 -4.18 -20.93 13.04
CA TYR A 58 -4.73 -20.02 12.03
C TYR A 58 -4.90 -18.58 12.52
N LEU A 59 -5.13 -18.35 13.83
CA LEU A 59 -5.27 -17.00 14.38
C LEU A 59 -3.95 -16.22 14.33
N ALA A 60 -2.84 -16.89 14.64
CA ALA A 60 -1.52 -16.27 14.51
C ALA A 60 -1.16 -16.02 13.05
N SER A 61 -1.51 -16.95 12.15
CA SER A 61 -1.31 -16.79 10.71
C SER A 61 -2.09 -15.59 10.15
N ALA A 62 -3.35 -15.41 10.57
CA ALA A 62 -4.18 -14.27 10.17
C ALA A 62 -3.56 -12.94 10.59
N ARG A 63 -3.13 -12.81 11.86
CA ARG A 63 -2.45 -11.60 12.37
C ARG A 63 -1.13 -11.32 11.65
N ASN A 64 -0.36 -12.35 11.34
CA ASN A 64 0.89 -12.19 10.59
C ASN A 64 0.65 -11.67 9.18
N VAL A 65 -0.39 -12.17 8.50
CA VAL A 65 -0.78 -11.67 7.17
C VAL A 65 -1.23 -10.21 7.26
N GLU A 66 -2.08 -9.88 8.24
CA GLU A 66 -2.52 -8.49 8.48
C GLU A 66 -1.32 -7.56 8.66
N SER A 67 -0.43 -7.86 9.60
CA SER A 67 0.76 -7.05 9.87
C SER A 67 1.71 -6.94 8.65
N ALA A 68 1.90 -8.04 7.91
CA ALA A 68 2.72 -8.04 6.70
C ALA A 68 2.11 -7.18 5.57
N PHE A 69 0.79 -7.03 5.53
CA PHE A 69 0.08 -6.27 4.51
C PHE A 69 -0.16 -4.82 4.90
N GLU A 70 -0.23 -4.46 6.18
CA GLU A 70 -0.46 -3.07 6.61
C GLU A 70 0.71 -2.13 6.31
N SER A 71 1.95 -2.62 6.45
CA SER A 71 3.15 -1.79 6.28
C SER A 71 3.45 -1.42 4.81
N LYS A 72 2.93 -2.20 3.85
CA LYS A 72 3.27 -2.06 2.42
C LYS A 72 2.55 -0.90 1.74
N PRO A 73 1.22 -0.72 1.89
CA PRO A 73 0.51 0.46 1.38
C PRO A 73 1.12 1.77 1.86
N ALA A 74 1.44 1.87 3.15
CA ALA A 74 2.04 3.09 3.71
C ALA A 74 3.38 3.44 3.06
N LEU A 75 4.21 2.43 2.74
CA LEU A 75 5.46 2.64 2.03
C LEU A 75 5.24 3.09 0.59
N LEU A 76 4.29 2.47 -0.12
CA LEU A 76 3.94 2.84 -1.50
C LEU A 76 3.40 4.27 -1.58
N GLU A 77 2.57 4.67 -0.62
CA GLU A 77 2.04 6.04 -0.53
C GLU A 77 3.12 7.07 -0.20
N SER A 78 4.08 6.70 0.65
CA SER A 78 5.25 7.55 0.93
C SER A 78 6.07 7.82 -0.33
N TYR A 79 6.33 6.78 -1.13
CA TYR A 79 7.03 6.95 -2.41
C TYR A 79 6.21 7.74 -3.43
N SER A 80 4.92 7.47 -3.52
CA SER A 80 3.99 8.22 -4.37
C SER A 80 3.97 9.70 -4.03
N THR A 81 3.94 10.04 -2.74
CA THR A 81 4.01 11.43 -2.25
C THR A 81 5.35 12.07 -2.64
N ALA A 82 6.48 11.41 -2.37
CA ALA A 82 7.80 11.94 -2.71
C ALA A 82 7.98 12.20 -4.22
N LEU A 83 7.38 11.35 -5.08
CA LEU A 83 7.41 11.55 -6.53
C LEU A 83 6.57 12.77 -6.95
N ARG A 84 5.41 12.99 -6.33
CA ARG A 84 4.59 14.19 -6.57
C ARG A 84 5.32 15.46 -6.12
N ASP A 85 5.90 15.45 -4.93
CA ASP A 85 6.67 16.58 -4.40
C ASP A 85 7.86 16.92 -5.31
N SER A 86 8.51 15.89 -5.86
CA SER A 86 9.62 16.07 -6.82
C SER A 86 9.15 16.66 -8.14
N ALA A 87 7.99 16.23 -8.65
CA ALA A 87 7.39 16.81 -9.86
C ALA A 87 6.99 18.27 -9.64
N ASP A 88 6.38 18.60 -8.49
CA ASP A 88 6.02 19.97 -8.13
C ASP A 88 7.25 20.87 -7.99
N LEU A 89 8.36 20.34 -7.45
CA LEU A 89 9.62 21.08 -7.34
C LEU A 89 10.22 21.42 -8.72
N LEU A 90 10.20 20.46 -9.66
CA LEU A 90 10.67 20.67 -11.03
C LEU A 90 9.82 21.74 -11.72
N GLU A 91 8.49 21.61 -11.67
CA GLU A 91 7.55 22.53 -12.31
C GLU A 91 7.73 23.96 -11.80
N ASN A 92 7.91 24.13 -10.48
CA ASN A 92 8.17 25.44 -9.87
C ASN A 92 9.53 26.02 -10.28
N THR A 93 10.55 25.18 -10.41
CA THR A 93 11.89 25.60 -10.84
C THR A 93 11.87 26.08 -12.29
N ASP A 94 11.17 25.35 -13.15
CA ASP A 94 10.97 25.71 -14.56
C ASP A 94 10.19 27.03 -14.70
N ALA A 95 9.10 27.18 -13.95
CA ALA A 95 8.32 28.43 -13.95
C ALA A 95 9.15 29.63 -13.48
N ALA A 96 9.98 29.45 -12.44
CA ALA A 96 10.85 30.51 -11.94
C ALA A 96 11.97 30.86 -12.94
N ALA A 97 12.54 29.86 -13.61
CA ALA A 97 13.55 30.08 -14.65
C ALA A 97 12.93 30.84 -15.85
N ALA A 98 11.75 30.44 -16.31
CA ALA A 98 11.05 31.07 -17.42
C ALA A 98 10.65 32.52 -17.14
N ALA A 99 10.35 32.88 -15.89
CA ALA A 99 10.01 34.25 -15.49
C ALA A 99 11.21 35.21 -15.46
N ASN A 100 12.45 34.70 -15.48
CA ASN A 100 13.69 35.48 -15.42
C ASN A 100 14.33 35.76 -16.78
N PHE A 101 13.69 35.36 -17.89
CA PHE A 101 14.09 35.65 -19.28
C PHE A 101 13.06 36.52 -19.98
#